data_AF-A0A2A2FBA2-F1
#
_entry.id   AF-A0A2A2FBA2-F1
#
_cell.length_a   1.000
_cell.length_b   1.000
_cell.length_c   1.000
_cell.angle_alpha   90.00
_cell.angle_beta   90.00
_cell.angle_gamma   90.00
#
_symmetry.space_group_name_H-M   'P 1'
#
loop_
_entity.id
_entity.type
_entity.pdbx_description
1 polymer ?
#
loop_
_entity_poly.entity_id
_entity_poly.type
_entity_poly.pdbx_seq_one_letter_code
_entity_poly.pdbx_strand_id
1 'polypeptide(L)' 'MPSTGSTNLRLRDQVRRVIRLNRYSIRTEKSYWYWIRYYIRFQGVPHPQAMGAKEIREFLT' A
#
# COMPACT_ATOMS: atom_id res chain seq x y z
N MET A 1 -23.10 5.59 23.53
CA MET A 1 -22.49 4.86 22.42
C MET A 1 -21.30 5.67 21.93
N PRO A 2 -20.04 5.21 22.02
CA PRO A 2 -18.94 6.01 21.51
C PRO A 2 -18.98 5.96 19.98
N SER A 3 -19.14 7.13 19.38
CA SER A 3 -19.03 7.38 17.95
C SER A 3 -17.68 6.85 17.46
N THR A 4 -17.68 5.83 16.61
CA THR A 4 -16.46 5.30 16.00
C THR A 4 -15.93 6.37 15.04
N GLY A 5 -15.06 7.25 15.52
CA GLY A 5 -14.35 8.20 14.67
C GLY A 5 -13.66 7.41 13.56
N SER A 6 -13.98 7.74 12.30
CA SER A 6 -13.32 7.20 11.12
C SER A 6 -11.82 7.49 11.24
N THR A 7 -11.09 6.56 11.83
CA THR A 7 -9.67 6.71 12.07
C THR A 7 -9.03 6.42 10.73
N ASN A 8 -8.75 7.48 9.97
CA ASN A 8 -8.10 7.40 8.67
C ASN A 8 -6.69 6.85 8.89
N LEU A 9 -6.57 5.51 8.93
CA LEU A 9 -5.31 4.83 9.20
C LEU A 9 -4.34 5.20 8.08
N ARG A 10 -3.12 5.60 8.43
CA ARG A 10 -2.06 5.82 7.45
C ARG A 10 -1.88 4.55 6.62
N LEU A 11 -1.62 4.68 5.31
CA LEU A 11 -1.45 3.54 4.39
C LEU A 11 -0.50 2.47 4.94
N ARG A 12 0.60 2.88 5.59
CA ARG A 12 1.57 1.97 6.22
C ARG A 12 0.91 1.04 7.24
N ASP A 13 0.03 1.57 8.07
CA ASP A 13 -0.59 0.82 9.16
C ASP A 13 -1.66 -0.13 8.62
N GLN A 14 -2.36 0.27 7.54
CA GLN A 14 -3.25 -0.62 6.80
C GLN A 14 -2.48 -1.80 6.19
N VAL A 15 -1.38 -1.54 5.47
CA VAL A 15 -0.51 -2.57 4.87
C VAL A 15 0.03 -3.52 5.93
N ARG A 16 0.52 -2.99 7.05
CA ARG A 16 1.01 -3.79 8.19
C ARG A 16 -0.03 -4.74 8.73
N ARG A 17 -1.25 -4.26 8.92
CA ARG A 17 -2.37 -5.09 9.41
C ARG A 17 -2.59 -6.26 8.47
N VAL A 18 -2.70 -6.01 7.16
CA VAL A 18 -2.93 -7.06 6.15
C VAL A 18 -1.76 -8.06 6.11
N ILE A 19 -0.51 -7.59 6.09
CA ILE A 19 0.66 -8.46 6.01
C ILE A 19 0.75 -9.38 7.24
N ARG A 20 0.50 -8.84 8.43
CA ARG A 20 0.55 -9.60 9.70
C ARG A 20 -0.63 -10.56 9.85
N LEU A 21 -1.83 -10.17 9.43
CA LEU A 21 -2.99 -11.06 9.38
C LEU A 21 -2.71 -12.29 8.50
N ASN A 22 -2.02 -12.10 7.38
CA ASN A 22 -1.60 -13.17 6.48
C ASN A 22 -0.33 -13.92 6.94
N ARG A 23 0.17 -13.66 8.16
CA ARG A 23 1.32 -14.34 8.78
C ARG A 23 2.61 -14.27 7.94
N TYR A 24 2.75 -13.25 7.10
CA TYR A 24 3.99 -13.01 6.38
C TYR A 24 5.11 -12.62 7.34
N SER A 25 6.35 -12.90 6.94
CA SER A 25 7.51 -12.53 7.71
C SER A 25 7.70 -11.00 7.79
N ILE A 26 8.40 -10.53 8.83
CA ILE A 26 8.79 -9.12 8.96
C ILE A 26 9.67 -8.67 7.77
N ARG A 27 10.45 -9.60 7.19
CA ARG A 27 11.24 -9.33 5.98
C ARG A 27 10.33 -8.99 4.80
N THR A 28 9.26 -9.76 4.63
CA THR A 28 8.23 -9.51 3.60
C THR A 28 7.53 -8.17 3.83
N GLU A 29 7.17 -7.84 5.08
CA GLU A 29 6.60 -6.52 5.44
C GLU A 29 7.48 -5.36 4.93
N LYS A 30 8.79 -5.44 5.18
CA LYS A 30 9.76 -4.42 4.76
C LYS A 30 9.89 -4.33 3.23
N SER A 31 10.03 -5.46 2.56
CA SER A 31 10.16 -5.51 1.09
C SER A 31 8.90 -4.96 0.41
N TYR A 32 7.72 -5.37 0.86
CA TYR A 32 6.46 -4.91 0.28
C TYR A 32 6.27 -3.41 0.53
N TRP A 33 6.57 -2.94 1.75
CA TRP A 33 6.51 -1.51 2.05
C TRP A 33 7.49 -0.66 1.23
N TYR A 34 8.66 -1.21 0.88
CA TYR A 34 9.59 -0.55 -0.03
C TYR A 34 8.97 -0.39 -1.42
N TRP A 35 8.50 -1.49 -2.02
CA TRP A 35 7.93 -1.48 -3.37
C TRP A 35 6.66 -0.64 -3.48
N ILE A 36 5.77 -0.70 -2.49
CA ILE A 36 4.56 0.13 -2.45
C ILE A 36 4.94 1.62 -2.46
N ARG A 37 5.88 2.05 -1.61
CA ARG A 37 6.32 3.45 -1.58
C ARG A 37 7.03 3.87 -2.87
N TYR A 38 7.80 2.96 -3.47
CA TYR A 38 8.51 3.23 -4.71
C TYR A 38 7.51 3.40 -5.86
N TYR A 39 6.55 2.50 -5.98
CA TYR A 39 5.45 2.57 -6.95
C TYR A 39 4.65 3.87 -6.83
N ILE A 40 4.24 4.26 -5.61
CA ILE A 40 3.49 5.50 -5.38
C ILE A 40 4.29 6.74 -5.83
N ARG A 41 5.61 6.75 -5.61
CA ARG A 41 6.48 7.85 -6.06
C ARG A 41 6.70 7.86 -7.56
N PHE A 42 6.87 6.69 -8.16
CA PHE A 42 7.10 6.54 -9.59
C PHE A 42 5.90 7.02 -10.41
N GLN A 43 4.69 6.73 -9.96
CA GLN A 43 3.50 7.04 -10.73
C GLN A 43 3.13 8.53 -10.75
N GLY A 44 3.47 9.33 -9.74
CA GLY A 44 3.25 10.78 -9.74
C GLY A 44 1.80 11.27 -9.86
N VAL A 45 0.81 10.40 -10.08
CA VAL A 45 -0.61 10.74 -10.26
C VAL A 45 -1.39 10.62 -8.95
N PRO A 46 -2.39 11.50 -8.73
CA PRO A 46 -3.00 11.72 -7.42
C PRO A 46 -3.93 10.60 -6.93
N HIS A 47 -4.34 9.63 -7.76
CA HIS A 47 -5.29 8.60 -7.30
C HIS A 47 -5.05 7.18 -7.84
N PRO A 48 -4.82 6.18 -6.96
CA PRO A 48 -4.63 4.77 -7.33
C PRO A 48 -5.81 4.10 -8.05
N GLN A 49 -7.02 4.67 -8.01
CA GLN A 49 -8.18 4.13 -8.71
C GLN A 49 -8.13 4.33 -10.23
N ALA A 50 -7.30 5.26 -10.73
CA ALA A 50 -7.07 5.45 -12.16
C ALA A 50 -5.95 4.54 -12.71
N MET A 51 -5.25 3.81 -11.84
CA MET A 51 -4.14 2.93 -12.22
C MET A 51 -4.66 1.52 -12.50
N GLY A 52 -4.40 1.02 -13.71
CA GLY A 52 -4.73 -0.32 -14.14
C GLY A 52 -3.49 -1.13 -14.50
N ALA A 53 -3.69 -2.17 -15.30
CA ALA A 53 -2.59 -3.06 -15.70
C ALA A 53 -1.51 -2.37 -16.56
N LYS A 54 -1.81 -1.25 -17.22
CA LYS A 54 -0.87 -0.54 -18.09
C LYS A 54 0.21 0.16 -17.26
N GLU A 55 -0.19 0.86 -16.22
CA GLU A 55 0.65 1.60 -15.28
C GLU A 55 1.59 0.65 -14.50
N ILE A 56 1.12 -0.57 -14.23
CA ILE A 56 1.93 -1.62 -13.61
C ILE A 56 2.99 -2.13 -14.58
N ARG A 57 2.67 -2.33 -15.87
CA ARG A 57 3.66 -2.75 -16.87
C ARG A 57 4.74 -1.71 -17.10
N GLU A 58 4.36 -0.43 -17.19
CA GLU A 58 5.31 0.69 -17.32
C GLU A 58 6.26 0.79 -16.11
N PHE A 59 5.80 0.39 -14.92
CA PHE A 59 6.65 0.33 -13.74
C PHE A 59 7.61 -0.88 -13.71
N LEU A 60 7.24 -1.98 -14.37
CA LEU A 60 8.02 -3.23 -14.37
C LEU A 60 8.96 -3.38 -15.58
N THR A 61 8.92 -2.43 -16.52
CA THR A 61 9.76 -2.40 -17.73
C THR A 61 10.92 -1.42 -17.53
#